data_AF-A0A952YYN3-F1
#
_entry.id   AF-A0A952YYN3-F1
#
_cell.length_a   1.000
_cell.length_b   1.000
_cell.length_c   1.000
_cell.angle_alpha   90.00
_cell.angle_beta   90.00
_cell.angle_gamma   90.00
#
_symmetry.space_group_name_H-M   'P 1'
#
loop_
_entity.id
_entity.type
_entity.pdbx_description
1 polymer ?
#
loop_
_entity_poly.entity_id
_entity_poly.type
_entity_poly.pdbx_seq_one_letter_code
_entity_poly.pdbx_strand_id
1 'polypeptide(L)'
;MQQKFISVALMLTLLCIVTVGHAQKNQPADSRETVNRMTKELGLSEAQRSQVENILTAERKKVEAVFKEERNKLQQIQEQTRISLQAVLSPEQMDKLEKKMRQQNDKNNAPKK
;
A
#
# COMPACT_ATOMS: atom_id res chain seq x y z
N MET A 1 13.38 -13.54 47.30
CA MET A 1 13.70 -14.18 46.00
C MET A 1 12.38 -14.38 45.26
N GLN A 2 11.99 -13.45 44.40
CA GLN A 2 12.23 -13.43 42.95
C GLN A 2 11.51 -14.57 42.20
N GLN A 3 10.35 -14.18 41.67
CA GLN A 3 9.72 -14.53 40.39
C GLN A 3 9.17 -15.94 40.14
N LYS A 4 7.89 -15.99 39.72
CA LYS A 4 7.49 -16.01 38.29
C LYS A 4 5.96 -16.06 38.20
N PHE A 5 5.31 -14.90 38.07
CA PHE A 5 3.96 -14.86 37.51
C PHE A 5 4.10 -14.84 36.00
N ILE A 6 3.76 -15.97 35.39
CA ILE A 6 3.51 -16.10 33.96
C ILE A 6 2.25 -15.26 33.69
N SER A 7 2.45 -13.96 33.46
CA SER A 7 1.38 -13.08 32.98
C SER A 7 1.19 -13.37 31.50
N VAL A 8 0.26 -14.29 31.27
CA VAL A 8 -0.61 -14.44 30.10
C VAL A 8 -0.33 -13.42 29.02
N ALA A 9 0.29 -13.93 27.96
CA ALA A 9 0.41 -13.31 26.67
C ALA A 9 -0.95 -12.73 26.25
N LEU A 10 -1.06 -11.40 26.32
CA LEU A 10 -2.10 -10.64 25.64
C LEU A 10 -1.76 -10.68 24.14
N MET A 11 -2.09 -11.82 23.53
CA MET A 11 -2.07 -12.04 22.09
C MET A 11 -3.17 -11.14 21.50
N LEU A 12 -2.83 -9.89 21.23
CA LEU A 12 -3.62 -9.01 20.38
C LEU A 12 -3.48 -9.53 18.95
N THR A 13 -4.26 -10.55 18.62
CA THR A 13 -4.46 -11.02 17.25
C THR A 13 -5.13 -9.89 16.48
N LEU A 14 -4.30 -9.06 15.85
CA LEU A 14 -4.70 -7.99 14.95
C LEU A 14 -5.38 -8.63 13.73
N LEU A 15 -6.71 -8.69 13.76
CA LEU A 15 -7.54 -9.09 12.63
C LEU A 15 -7.31 -8.09 11.47
N CYS A 16 -6.62 -8.54 10.42
CA CYS A 16 -6.57 -7.86 9.14
C CYS A 16 -7.93 -8.01 8.42
N ILE A 17 -8.88 -7.14 8.74
CA ILE A 17 -10.09 -6.98 7.93
C ILE A 17 -9.69 -6.18 6.70
N VAL A 18 -9.59 -6.84 5.55
CA VAL A 18 -9.32 -6.18 4.26
C VAL A 18 -10.63 -5.63 3.70
N THR A 19 -11.07 -4.47 4.17
CA THR A 19 -12.11 -3.71 3.46
C THR A 19 -11.46 -2.96 2.30
N VAL A 20 -11.68 -3.43 1.08
CA VAL A 20 -11.39 -2.68 -0.15
C VAL A 20 -12.44 -1.58 -0.29
N GLY A 21 -12.11 -0.37 0.13
CA GLY A 21 -12.99 0.78 0.04
C GLY A 21 -12.22 2.09 0.10
N HIS A 22 -12.43 2.93 -0.91
CA HIS A 22 -11.89 4.26 -1.16
C HIS A 22 -10.46 4.34 -1.73
N ALA A 23 -10.42 4.84 -2.96
CA ALA A 23 -9.27 5.54 -3.55
C ALA A 23 -8.94 6.77 -2.68
N GLN A 24 -8.28 6.52 -1.56
CA GLN A 24 -7.59 7.52 -0.78
C GLN A 24 -6.31 7.83 -1.54
N LYS A 25 -6.08 9.12 -1.77
CA LYS A 25 -4.86 9.66 -2.36
C LYS A 25 -3.68 9.07 -1.57
N ASN A 26 -3.02 8.06 -2.14
CA ASN A 26 -1.89 7.35 -1.55
C ASN A 26 -0.66 8.26 -1.57
N GLN A 27 -0.69 9.36 -0.82
CA GLN A 27 0.54 9.84 -0.23
C GLN A 27 0.83 8.86 0.90
N PRO A 28 1.96 8.11 0.86
CA PRO A 28 2.34 7.31 2.01
C PRO A 28 2.38 8.26 3.19
N ALA A 29 1.52 8.01 4.19
CA ALA A 29 1.54 8.79 5.41
C ALA A 29 3.00 8.83 5.88
N ASP A 30 3.53 10.03 6.11
CA ASP A 30 4.90 10.16 6.57
C ASP A 30 5.01 9.34 7.86
N SER A 31 5.88 8.32 7.85
CA SER A 31 6.07 7.44 9.00
C SER A 31 6.45 8.26 10.23
N ARG A 32 7.10 9.40 10.04
CA ARG A 32 7.45 10.35 11.09
C ARG A 32 6.21 11.05 11.68
N GLU A 33 5.26 11.45 10.84
CA GLU A 33 3.98 12.03 11.28
C GLU A 33 3.16 11.01 12.08
N THR A 34 3.13 9.76 11.62
CA THR A 34 2.44 8.67 12.32
C THR A 34 3.04 8.40 13.69
N VAL A 35 4.38 8.31 13.79
CA VAL A 35 5.09 8.16 15.06
C VAL A 35 4.85 9.36 15.98
N ASN A 36 4.85 10.59 15.45
CA ASN A 36 4.55 11.79 16.23
C ASN A 36 3.14 11.76 16.83
N ARG A 37 2.14 11.36 16.04
CA ARG A 37 0.76 11.20 16.52
C ARG A 37 0.67 10.14 17.61
N MET A 38 1.25 8.96 17.38
CA MET A 38 1.29 7.89 18.39
C MET A 38 2.02 8.33 19.67
N THR A 39 3.12 9.08 19.55
CA THR A 39 3.85 9.62 20.70
C THR A 39 2.93 10.52 21.54
N LYS A 40 2.18 11.42 20.89
CA LYS A 40 1.28 12.35 21.57
C LYS A 40 0.07 11.66 22.19
N GLU A 41 -0.55 10.72 21.47
CA GLU A 41 -1.80 10.07 21.89
C GLU A 41 -1.58 8.98 22.95
N LEU A 42 -0.44 8.29 22.89
CA LEU A 42 -0.12 7.17 23.78
C LEU A 42 0.90 7.51 24.86
N GLY A 43 1.46 8.73 24.83
CA GLY A 43 2.48 9.18 25.79
C GLY A 43 3.77 8.36 25.71
N LEU A 44 4.23 8.05 24.50
CA LEU A 44 5.44 7.21 24.31
C LEU A 44 6.69 7.91 24.86
N SER A 45 7.52 7.16 25.57
CA SER A 45 8.88 7.60 25.91
C SER A 45 9.78 7.64 24.67
N GLU A 46 10.93 8.32 24.75
CA GLU A 46 11.89 8.38 23.64
C GLU A 46 12.37 7.00 23.19
N ALA A 47 12.62 6.10 24.15
CA ALA A 47 13.01 4.72 23.87
C ALA A 47 11.90 3.95 23.12
N GLN A 48 10.65 4.09 23.55
CA GLN A 48 9.50 3.47 22.88
C GLN A 48 9.29 4.05 21.48
N ARG A 49 9.40 5.37 21.34
CA ARG A 49 9.29 6.07 20.06
C ARG A 49 10.30 5.55 19.05
N SER A 50 11.57 5.39 19.46
CA SER A 50 12.62 4.84 18.59
C SER A 50 12.31 3.40 18.15
N GLN A 51 11.79 2.56 19.05
CA GLN A 51 11.38 1.21 18.72
C GLN A 51 10.22 1.19 17.70
N VAL A 52 9.20 2.04 17.89
CA VAL A 52 8.07 2.15 16.96
C VAL A 52 8.54 2.63 15.58
N GLU A 53 9.43 3.62 15.52
CA GLU A 53 9.99 4.12 14.26
C GLU A 53 10.74 3.02 13.50
N ASN A 54 11.54 2.20 14.21
CA ASN A 54 12.24 1.07 13.63
C ASN A 54 11.26 0.00 13.09
N ILE A 55 10.21 -0.33 13.84
CA ILE A 55 9.19 -1.29 13.43
C ILE A 55 8.49 -0.81 12.16
N LEU A 56 7.96 0.42 12.15
CA LEU A 56 7.22 0.95 11.00
C LEU A 56 8.12 1.08 9.76
N THR A 57 9.40 1.44 9.94
CA THR A 57 10.37 1.49 8.84
C THR A 57 10.64 0.09 8.27
N ALA A 58 10.79 -0.92 9.12
CA ALA A 58 10.99 -2.30 8.69
C ALA A 58 9.78 -2.84 7.94
N GLU A 59 8.57 -2.63 8.46
CA GLU A 59 7.33 -3.06 7.80
C GLU A 59 7.11 -2.34 6.47
N ARG A 60 7.41 -1.05 6.40
CA ARG A 60 7.34 -0.30 5.14
C ARG A 60 8.21 -0.93 4.05
N LYS A 61 9.46 -1.32 4.39
CA LYS A 61 10.35 -1.98 3.43
C LYS A 61 9.79 -3.32 2.93
N LYS A 62 9.13 -4.08 3.80
CA LYS A 62 8.46 -5.34 3.40
C LYS A 62 7.31 -5.06 2.43
N VAL A 63 6.48 -4.07 2.74
CA VAL A 63 5.38 -3.66 1.85
C VAL A 63 5.91 -3.17 0.51
N GLU A 64 6.95 -2.33 0.50
CA GLU A 64 7.59 -1.85 -0.75
C GLU A 64 8.14 -3.01 -1.59
N ALA A 65 8.72 -4.04 -0.96
CA ALA A 65 9.19 -5.23 -1.66
C ALA A 65 8.04 -6.01 -2.32
N VAL A 66 6.93 -6.25 -1.58
CA VAL A 66 5.73 -6.89 -2.13
C VAL A 66 5.17 -6.07 -3.29
N PHE A 67 5.04 -4.75 -3.11
CA PHE A 67 4.51 -3.88 -4.17
C PHE A 67 5.38 -3.90 -5.43
N LYS A 68 6.71 -3.95 -5.27
CA LYS A 68 7.65 -4.03 -6.39
C LYS A 68 7.50 -5.35 -7.15
N GLU A 69 7.37 -6.47 -6.44
CA GLU A 69 7.15 -7.78 -7.04
C GLU A 69 5.82 -7.82 -7.82
N GLU A 70 4.73 -7.41 -7.16
CA GLU A 70 3.40 -7.42 -7.75
C GLU A 70 3.28 -6.44 -8.93
N ARG A 71 3.97 -5.30 -8.89
CA ARG A 71 4.02 -4.36 -10.02
C ARG A 71 4.57 -5.03 -11.28
N ASN A 72 5.62 -5.84 -11.17
CA ASN A 72 6.19 -6.54 -12.31
C ASN A 72 5.20 -7.57 -12.88
N LYS A 73 4.52 -8.34 -12.02
CA LYS A 73 3.48 -9.30 -12.44
C LYS A 73 2.34 -8.61 -13.17
N LEU A 74 1.88 -7.46 -12.64
CA LEU A 74 0.83 -6.67 -13.28
C LEU A 74 1.26 -6.13 -14.65
N GLN A 75 2.51 -5.71 -14.81
CA GLN A 75 3.03 -5.27 -16.11
C GLN A 75 3.04 -6.41 -17.14
N GLN A 76 3.43 -7.62 -16.72
CA GLN A 76 3.39 -8.80 -17.59
C GLN A 76 1.96 -9.16 -18.01
N ILE A 77 1.01 -9.12 -17.07
CA ILE A 77 -0.41 -9.37 -17.36
C ILE A 77 -0.96 -8.32 -18.35
N GLN A 78 -0.60 -7.04 -18.17
CA GLN A 78 -1.00 -5.98 -19.10
C GLN A 78 -0.47 -6.21 -20.51
N GLU A 79 0.80 -6.61 -20.64
CA GLU A 79 1.39 -6.90 -21.94
C GLU A 79 0.76 -8.13 -22.60
N GLN A 80 0.54 -9.21 -21.85
CA GLN A 80 -0.13 -10.39 -22.37
C GLN A 80 -1.57 -10.09 -22.81
N THR A 81 -2.27 -9.23 -22.06
CA THR A 81 -3.61 -8.76 -22.43
C THR A 81 -3.55 -7.95 -23.73
N ARG A 82 -2.57 -7.06 -23.87
CA ARG A 82 -2.36 -6.27 -25.09
C ARG A 82 -2.17 -7.16 -26.32
N ILE A 83 -1.30 -8.17 -26.22
CA ILE A 83 -1.06 -9.16 -27.29
C ILE A 83 -2.35 -9.91 -27.63
N SER A 84 -3.09 -10.37 -26.61
CA SER A 84 -4.33 -11.12 -26.80
C SER A 84 -5.41 -10.27 -27.49
N LEU A 85 -5.48 -8.98 -27.17
CA LEU A 85 -6.40 -8.05 -27.83
C LEU A 85 -6.00 -7.77 -29.29
N GLN A 86 -4.70 -7.67 -29.59
CA GLN A 86 -4.23 -7.49 -30.98
C GLN A 86 -4.60 -8.67 -31.89
N ALA A 87 -4.78 -9.86 -31.34
CA ALA A 87 -5.22 -11.03 -32.11
C ALA A 87 -6.68 -10.96 -32.57
N VAL A 88 -7.52 -10.14 -31.92
CA VAL A 88 -8.97 -10.09 -32.17
C VAL A 88 -9.48 -8.70 -32.58
N LEU A 89 -8.66 -7.66 -32.43
CA LEU A 89 -8.99 -6.28 -32.80
C LEU A 89 -8.19 -5.85 -34.03
N SER A 90 -8.79 -4.99 -34.85
CA SER A 90 -8.04 -4.29 -35.90
C SER A 90 -7.06 -3.27 -35.28
N PRO A 91 -5.99 -2.87 -36.00
CA PRO A 91 -5.07 -1.84 -35.53
C PRO A 91 -5.76 -0.52 -35.14
N GLU A 92 -6.77 -0.10 -35.91
CA GLU A 92 -7.55 1.11 -35.62
C GLU A 92 -8.40 0.98 -34.35
N GLN A 93 -8.99 -0.19 -34.11
CA GLN A 93 -9.74 -0.45 -32.88
C GLN A 93 -8.82 -0.46 -31.66
N MET A 94 -7.60 -0.98 -31.80
CA MET A 94 -6.60 -1.00 -30.73
C MET A 94 -6.13 0.42 -30.38
N ASP A 95 -5.80 1.24 -31.37
CA ASP A 95 -5.42 2.65 -31.15
C ASP A 95 -6.54 3.44 -30.45
N LYS A 96 -7.80 3.23 -30.87
CA LYS A 96 -8.97 3.85 -30.23
C LYS A 96 -9.12 3.41 -28.77
N LEU A 97 -8.88 2.14 -28.46
CA LEU A 97 -8.92 1.61 -27.10
C LEU A 97 -7.84 2.28 -26.23
N GLU A 98 -6.60 2.32 -26.69
CA GLU A 98 -5.49 2.93 -25.95
C GLU A 98 -5.75 4.40 -25.63
N LYS A 99 -6.24 5.17 -26.61
CA LYS A 99 -6.59 6.58 -26.42
C LYS A 99 -7.66 6.75 -25.34
N LYS A 100 -8.69 5.90 -25.32
CA LYS A 100 -9.73 5.93 -24.28
C LYS A 100 -9.15 5.62 -22.90
N MET A 101 -8.29 4.61 -22.79
CA MET A 101 -7.67 4.24 -21.50
C MET A 101 -6.80 5.37 -20.96
N ARG A 102 -5.99 6.02 -21.82
CA ARG A 102 -5.18 7.20 -21.43
C ARG A 102 -6.05 8.34 -20.94
N GLN A 103 -7.08 8.71 -21.71
CA GLN A 103 -8.01 9.78 -21.33
C GLN A 103 -8.73 9.51 -20.00
N GLN A 104 -9.10 8.26 -19.72
CA GLN A 104 -9.74 7.89 -18.47
C GLN A 104 -8.76 8.01 -17.29
N ASN A 105 -7.51 7.60 -17.47
CA ASN A 105 -6.46 7.82 -16.47
C ASN A 105 -6.24 9.32 -16.20
N ASP A 106 -6.16 10.15 -17.23
CA ASP A 106 -5.94 11.59 -17.07
C ASP A 106 -7.10 12.25 -16.31
N LYS A 107 -8.35 11.86 -16.60
CA LYS A 107 -9.54 12.31 -15.86
C LYS A 107 -9.51 11.92 -14.38
N ASN A 108 -9.06 10.70 -14.08
CA ASN A 108 -8.98 10.21 -12.71
C ASN A 108 -7.86 10.88 -11.90
N ASN A 109 -6.80 11.34 -12.58
CA ASN A 109 -5.65 12.02 -11.96
C ASN A 109 -5.77 13.55 -11.93
N ALA A 110 -6.79 14.13 -12.58
CA ALA A 110 -7.02 15.57 -12.55
C ALA A 110 -7.39 16.05 -11.12
N PRO A 111 -6.80 17.18 -10.64
CA PRO A 111 -7.20 17.75 -9.36
C PRO A 111 -8.67 18.19 -9.43
N LYS A 112 -9.50 17.65 -8.55
CA LYS A 112 -10.88 18.14 -8.35
C LYS A 112 -10.77 19.57 -7.81
N LYS A 113 -11.30 20.55 -8.55
CA LYS A 113 -11.40 21.96 -8.14
C LYS A 113 -12.37 22.11 -6.97
#